data_AF-A0A533RSZ5-F1
#
_entry.id   AF-A0A533RSZ5-F1
#
_cell.length_a   1.000
_cell.length_b   1.000
_cell.length_c   1.000
_cell.angle_alpha   90.00
_cell.angle_beta   90.00
_cell.angle_gamma   90.00
#
_symmetry.space_group_name_H-M   'P 1'
#
loop_
_entity.id
_entity.type
_entity.pdbx_description
1 polymer ?
#
loop_
_entity_poly.entity_id
_entity_poly.type
_entity_poly.pdbx_seq_one_letter_code
_entity_poly.pdbx_strand_id
1 'polypeptide(L)' 'MSHPLASPIFHEDIDRVLQSPLPWHEFSGKKILVTGAAGFLGSYFVEAILRMNEKLLERPAQVTGLVRSE' A
#
# COMPACT_ATOMS: atom_id res chain seq x y z
N MET A 1 -17.55 -14.67 1.85
CA MET A 1 -17.25 -13.25 2.09
C MET A 1 -16.34 -12.79 0.97
N SER A 2 -16.75 -11.78 0.18
CA SER A 2 -15.90 -11.21 -0.87
C SER A 2 -14.70 -10.55 -0.20
N HIS A 3 -13.49 -10.88 -0.65
CA HIS A 3 -12.27 -10.28 -0.13
C HIS A 3 -12.26 -8.80 -0.53
N PRO A 4 -12.21 -7.83 0.41
CA PRO A 4 -12.37 -6.40 0.11
C PRO A 4 -11.31 -5.87 -0.88
N LEU A 5 -10.14 -6.52 -0.93
CA LEU A 5 -9.05 -6.21 -1.86
C LEU A 5 -9.40 -6.50 -3.33
N ALA A 6 -10.41 -7.33 -3.61
CA ALA A 6 -10.86 -7.62 -4.97
C ALA A 6 -11.94 -6.63 -5.48
N SER A 7 -12.33 -5.64 -4.66
CA SER A 7 -13.31 -4.64 -5.05
C SER A 7 -12.70 -3.63 -6.03
N PRO A 8 -13.36 -3.31 -7.16
CA PRO A 8 -12.89 -2.26 -8.07
C PRO A 8 -12.69 -0.90 -7.38
N ILE A 9 -13.57 -0.57 -6.43
CA ILE A 9 -13.53 0.69 -5.66
C ILE A 9 -12.23 0.82 -4.87
N PHE A 10 -11.73 -0.29 -4.34
CA PHE A 10 -10.50 -0.29 -3.54
C PHE A 10 -9.30 0.19 -4.37
N HIS A 11 -9.13 -0.35 -5.59
CA HIS A 11 -8.03 0.05 -6.47
C HIS A 11 -8.22 1.45 -7.03
N GLU A 12 -9.45 1.86 -7.34
CA GLU A 12 -9.76 3.22 -7.78
C GLU A 12 -9.41 4.26 -6.70
N ASP A 13 -9.74 3.99 -5.44
CA ASP A 13 -9.42 4.88 -4.31
C ASP A 13 -7.90 5.02 -4.13
N ILE A 14 -7.16 3.91 -4.18
CA ILE A 14 -5.69 3.94 -4.10
C ILE A 14 -5.10 4.73 -5.27
N ASP A 15 -5.54 4.46 -6.51
CA ASP A 15 -5.06 5.17 -7.69
C ASP A 15 -5.36 6.67 -7.60
N ARG A 16 -6.51 7.06 -7.03
CA ARG A 16 -6.87 8.46 -6.77
C ARG A 16 -5.97 9.09 -5.71
N VAL A 17 -5.65 8.39 -4.61
CA VAL A 17 -4.72 8.88 -3.58
C VAL A 17 -3.35 9.16 -4.20
N LEU A 18 -2.83 8.23 -5.00
CA LEU A 18 -1.51 8.34 -5.63
C LEU A 18 -1.39 9.46 -6.67
N GLN A 19 -2.50 10.00 -7.17
CA GLN A 19 -2.50 11.20 -8.03
C GLN A 19 -2.25 12.51 -7.25
N SER A 20 -2.28 12.48 -5.93
CA SER A 20 -2.00 13.67 -5.11
C SER A 20 -0.55 14.14 -5.33
N PRO A 21 -0.29 15.46 -5.36
CA PRO A 21 1.05 16.02 -5.59
C PRO A 21 1.92 15.93 -4.33
N LEU A 22 2.18 14.71 -3.87
CA LEU A 22 3.01 14.38 -2.72
C LEU A 22 4.33 13.78 -3.18
N PRO A 23 5.39 13.82 -2.36
CA PRO A 23 6.73 13.34 -2.74
C PRO A 23 6.83 11.81 -2.68
N TRP A 24 6.02 11.09 -3.46
CA TRP A 24 5.96 9.61 -3.47
C TRP A 24 7.31 8.94 -3.76
N HIS A 25 8.18 9.60 -4.53
CA HIS A 25 9.51 9.11 -4.85
C HIS A 25 10.39 8.85 -3.61
N GLU A 26 10.11 9.48 -2.46
CA GLU A 26 10.84 9.27 -1.22
C GLU A 26 10.74 7.82 -0.69
N PHE A 27 9.70 7.08 -1.12
CA PHE A 27 9.52 5.67 -0.79
C PHE A 27 10.46 4.74 -1.59
N SER A 28 11.10 5.23 -2.65
CA SER A 28 11.97 4.43 -3.53
C SER A 28 13.10 3.72 -2.76
N GLY A 29 13.10 2.39 -2.82
CA GLY A 29 14.07 1.52 -2.15
C GLY A 29 13.98 1.48 -0.61
N LYS A 30 12.94 2.06 0.01
CA LYS A 30 12.75 2.01 1.46
C LYS A 30 12.34 0.61 1.92
N LYS A 31 12.66 0.28 3.19
CA LYS A 31 12.09 -0.86 3.92
C LYS A 31 11.09 -0.34 4.93
N ILE A 32 9.84 -0.81 4.87
CA ILE A 32 8.71 -0.24 5.59
C ILE A 32 8.03 -1.33 6.41
N LEU A 33 7.95 -1.15 7.72
CA LEU A 33 7.19 -2.01 8.62
C LEU A 33 5.80 -1.41 8.84
N VAL A 34 4.74 -2.14 8.52
CA VAL A 34 3.35 -1.76 8.79
C VAL A 34 2.82 -2.62 9.93
N THR A 35 2.55 -2.03 11.09
CA THR A 35 1.88 -2.71 12.21
C THR A 35 0.37 -2.69 12.01
N GLY A 36 -0.32 -3.79 12.34
CA GLY A 36 -1.76 -3.90 12.07
C GLY A 36 -2.05 -4.02 10.58
N ALA A 37 -1.12 -4.59 9.80
CA ALA A 37 -1.18 -4.65 8.33
C ALA A 37 -2.42 -5.35 7.76
N ALA A 38 -3.06 -6.23 8.52
CA ALA A 38 -4.30 -6.91 8.11
C ALA A 38 -5.58 -6.16 8.52
N GLY A 39 -5.47 -5.05 9.27
CA GLY A 39 -6.60 -4.18 9.60
C GLY A 39 -7.01 -3.30 8.43
N PHE A 40 -8.12 -2.57 8.56
CA PHE A 40 -8.69 -1.76 7.48
C PHE A 40 -7.68 -0.77 6.88
N LEU A 41 -7.18 0.20 7.65
CA LEU A 41 -6.21 1.17 7.11
C LEU A 41 -4.84 0.55 6.82
N GLY A 42 -4.46 -0.47 7.61
CA GLY A 42 -3.19 -1.16 7.44
C GLY A 42 -3.09 -1.83 6.06
N SER A 43 -4.16 -2.47 5.60
CA SER A 43 -4.19 -3.10 4.29
C SER A 43 -4.17 -2.06 3.17
N TYR A 44 -4.87 -0.94 3.31
CA TYR A 44 -4.78 0.19 2.36
C TYR A 44 -3.35 0.73 2.24
N PHE A 45 -2.61 0.86 3.35
CA PHE A 45 -1.22 1.31 3.29
C PHE A 45 -0.30 0.31 2.61
N VAL A 46 -0.45 -0.98 2.90
CA VAL A 46 0.32 -2.03 2.22
C VAL A 46 0.03 -1.97 0.72
N GLU A 47 -1.24 -1.92 0.32
CA GLU A 47 -1.63 -1.87 -1.09
C GLU A 47 -1.21 -0.58 -1.78
N ALA A 48 -1.26 0.57 -1.10
CA ALA A 48 -0.71 1.82 -1.64
C ALA A 48 0.78 1.68 -1.96
N ILE A 49 1.57 1.06 -1.06
CA ILE A 49 3.01 0.83 -1.29
C ILE A 49 3.24 -0.13 -2.46
N LEU A 50 2.47 -1.22 -2.54
CA LEU A 50 2.55 -2.14 -3.66
C LEU A 50 2.18 -1.45 -4.98
N ARG A 51 1.14 -0.63 -4.99
CA ARG A 51 0.73 0.15 -6.16
C ARG A 51 1.75 1.21 -6.56
N MET A 52 2.43 1.83 -5.59
CA MET A 52 3.57 2.72 -5.85
C MET A 52 4.73 1.97 -6.51
N ASN A 53 5.05 0.75 -6.06
CA ASN A 53 6.09 -0.08 -6.69
C ASN A 53 5.81 -0.36 -8.17
N GLU A 54 4.54 -0.54 -8.54
CA GLU A 54 4.14 -0.81 -9.92
C GLU A 54 4.21 0.42 -10.83
N LYS A 55 3.92 1.62 -10.28
CA LYS A 55 3.60 2.81 -11.09
C LYS A 55 4.56 3.97 -10.94
N LEU A 56 5.15 4.17 -9.76
CA LEU A 56 5.78 5.43 -9.38
C LEU A 56 7.24 5.30 -8.96
N LEU A 57 7.64 4.19 -8.34
CA LEU A 57 8.97 4.08 -7.74
C LEU A 57 10.01 3.55 -8.73
N GLU A 58 11.15 4.24 -8.82
CA GLU A 58 12.31 3.78 -9.59
C GLU A 58 12.92 2.49 -9.02
N ARG A 59 12.89 2.35 -7.69
CA ARG A 59 13.29 1.14 -6.98
C ARG A 59 12.15 0.73 -6.06
N PRO A 60 11.70 -0.54 -6.11
CA PRO A 60 10.59 -0.97 -5.29
C PRO A 60 10.92 -0.84 -3.81
N ALA A 61 9.98 -0.32 -3.05
CA ALA A 61 9.98 -0.39 -1.60
C ALA A 61 9.68 -1.83 -1.15
N GLN A 62 10.33 -2.26 -0.09
CA GLN A 62 10.01 -3.51 0.59
C GLN A 62 9.04 -3.23 1.74
N VAL A 63 7.87 -3.84 1.73
CA VAL A 63 6.88 -3.74 2.82
C VAL A 63 6.85 -5.04 3.63
N THR A 64 6.86 -4.93 4.95
CA THR A 64 6.69 -6.05 5.89
C THR A 64 5.49 -5.75 6.78
N GLY A 65 4.49 -6.62 6.76
CA GLY A 65 3.31 -6.50 7.60
C GLY A 65 3.49 -7.24 8.92
N LEU A 66 3.36 -6.54 10.05
CA LEU A 66 3.24 -7.15 11.37
C LEU A 66 1.77 -7.24 11.74
N VAL A 67 1.30 -8.47 11.94
CA VAL A 67 -0.05 -8.81 12.37
C VAL A 67 0.00 -9.50 13.72
N ARG A 68 -1.11 -9.50 14.47
CA ARG A 68 -1.18 -10.29 15.69
C ARG A 68 -1.12 -11.78 15.32
N SER A 69 -0.35 -12.57 16.09
CA SER A 69 -0.57 -14.01 16.14
C SER A 69 -1.86 -14.23 16.93
N GLU A 70 -2.77 -15.01 16.36
CA GLU A 70 -3.94 -15.51 17.09
C GLU A 70 -3.53 -16.66 18.03
#